data_AF-A0A1N7E7V4-F1
#
_entry.id   AF-A0A1N7E7V4-F1
#
_cell.length_a   1.000
_cell.length_b   1.000
_cell.length_c   1.000
_cell.angle_alpha   90.00
_cell.angle_beta   90.00
_cell.angle_gamma   90.00
#
_symmetry.space_group_name_H-M   'P 1'
#
loop_
_entity.id
_entity.type
_entity.pdbx_description
1 polymer ?
#
loop_
_entity_poly.entity_id
_entity_poly.type
_entity_poly.pdbx_seq_one_letter_code
_entity_poly.pdbx_strand_id
1 'polypeptide(L)'
;MAAVVLAAVGAAAPSTLAAAADADDPNNIVACDADDPDFGTNCEDEEEEEDESELRDVYLDSRQAPGDVITTGDLELAAQQAAAIPPELHGLADPNWSLVGPSNVGGRVTDIAPDPTQPGRVYVGVSTAGVWRSDDAGVNMTNAWPDDFPHSIGAVTVAPNGDVWVGTGEVNPGGGSLSYGGDGLYRSTDHGATWTRIGLQGSSTIGAIRFNPQNPNVVYAAAGGSLFAPGGVRGLYKSTDYGATWSRVLEGLNDFTGASDIAMDPTNPDKLFVPMWDHHRESMCRCYTGPGTGIYLTTDGGATWTRLENDRITSFTPGDTIGFASTDNQTTTAQARMAVAIAPSDPNRVYITTGNWNQTANGGGQTQRGFRGFYRSDDGGATFRTMTNANPGGDTVWTSKTWVDPADPDRLFIAGVSLRLSQNGGSTWANVGNLHADHHAMAWDPTTPNRAYEGNDGGFYWSTGNGASGTWTEALGAPRTTAASARGTRPASSPGTGGRTADAATVSTRSSTRVTTTSCTRAPSSATARAR
;
A
#
# COMPACT_ATOMS: atom_id res chain seq x y z
N MET A 1 -17.57 -28.47 36.57
CA MET A 1 -19.02 -28.21 36.50
C MET A 1 -19.27 -27.23 35.38
N ALA A 2 -20.27 -27.52 34.55
CA ALA A 2 -20.53 -26.90 33.25
C ALA A 2 -20.87 -25.40 33.30
N ALA A 3 -20.58 -24.70 32.21
CA ALA A 3 -21.57 -23.90 31.47
C ALA A 3 -21.04 -23.61 30.05
N VAL A 4 -21.61 -24.32 29.07
CA VAL A 4 -21.56 -23.99 27.64
C VAL A 4 -22.74 -23.07 27.37
N VAL A 5 -22.52 -21.94 26.70
CA VAL A 5 -23.60 -21.14 26.11
C VAL A 5 -23.38 -21.09 24.60
N LEU A 6 -24.28 -21.76 23.90
CA LEU A 6 -24.41 -21.82 22.45
C LEU A 6 -25.37 -20.70 22.04
N ALA A 7 -24.97 -19.79 21.16
CA ALA A 7 -25.90 -18.89 20.48
C ALA A 7 -26.13 -19.43 19.06
N ALA A 8 -27.33 -19.97 18.83
CA ALA A 8 -27.80 -20.45 17.55
C ALA A 8 -28.30 -19.28 16.69
N VAL A 9 -27.86 -19.20 15.44
CA VAL A 9 -28.57 -18.47 14.37
C VAL A 9 -29.22 -19.52 13.49
N GLY A 10 -30.54 -19.43 13.33
CA GLY A 10 -31.37 -20.45 12.70
C GLY A 10 -31.09 -20.61 11.21
N ALA A 11 -30.79 -21.85 10.81
CA ALA A 11 -30.80 -22.27 9.41
C ALA A 11 -32.23 -22.66 8.99
N ALA A 12 -32.64 -22.21 7.80
CA ALA A 12 -33.82 -22.70 7.12
C ALA A 12 -33.65 -24.18 6.72
N ALA A 13 -34.77 -24.91 6.68
CA ALA A 13 -34.87 -26.36 6.64
C ALA A 13 -34.22 -27.05 5.41
N PRO A 14 -33.69 -28.29 5.56
CA PRO A 14 -33.18 -29.10 4.46
C PRO A 14 -34.30 -29.91 3.78
N SER A 15 -34.30 -29.94 2.45
CA SER A 15 -35.02 -30.94 1.66
C SER A 15 -34.20 -32.22 1.54
N THR A 16 -34.89 -33.35 1.69
CA THR A 16 -34.44 -34.74 1.72
C THR A 16 -33.69 -35.23 0.47
N LEU A 17 -32.63 -36.03 0.65
CA LEU A 17 -32.29 -37.15 -0.23
C LEU A 17 -31.44 -38.21 0.51
N ALA A 18 -31.58 -39.45 0.06
CA ALA A 18 -31.57 -40.68 0.85
C ALA A 18 -30.17 -41.31 1.07
N ALA A 19 -30.12 -42.18 2.09
CA ALA A 19 -28.98 -43.00 2.47
C ALA A 19 -28.67 -44.14 1.47
N ALA A 20 -27.39 -44.46 1.32
CA ALA A 20 -26.90 -45.81 1.01
C ALA A 20 -25.65 -46.06 1.85
N ALA A 21 -25.63 -47.17 2.58
CA ALA A 21 -24.50 -47.68 3.33
C ALA A 21 -23.83 -48.78 2.51
N ASP A 22 -22.50 -48.86 2.53
CA ASP A 22 -21.77 -50.09 2.20
C ASP A 22 -20.60 -50.27 3.18
N ALA A 23 -20.32 -51.55 3.48
CA ALA A 23 -19.47 -52.04 4.54
C ALA A 23 -18.09 -52.48 4.04
N ASP A 24 -17.04 -52.23 4.83
CA ASP A 24 -15.65 -52.64 4.56
C ASP A 24 -15.44 -54.17 4.66
N ASP A 25 -14.75 -54.77 3.68
CA ASP A 25 -14.24 -56.16 3.68
C ASP A 25 -12.73 -56.19 3.99
N PRO A 26 -12.27 -56.87 5.07
CA PRO A 26 -10.89 -56.82 5.54
C PRO A 26 -9.89 -57.79 4.86
N ASN A 27 -10.17 -58.33 3.66
CA ASN A 27 -9.30 -59.37 3.04
C ASN A 27 -8.58 -59.00 1.72
N ASN A 28 -8.51 -57.73 1.32
CA ASN A 28 -7.78 -57.36 0.09
C ASN A 28 -6.36 -56.83 0.39
N ILE A 29 -5.40 -57.75 0.58
CA ILE A 29 -3.96 -57.44 0.48
C ILE A 29 -3.42 -58.25 -0.71
N VAL A 30 -3.08 -57.57 -1.81
CA VAL A 30 -2.32 -58.15 -2.92
C VAL A 30 -0.89 -57.62 -2.87
N ALA A 31 0.07 -58.52 -2.74
CA ALA A 31 1.50 -58.25 -2.81
C ALA A 31 1.95 -58.17 -4.28
N CYS A 32 2.89 -57.26 -4.58
CA CYS A 32 3.44 -57.04 -5.92
C CYS A 32 4.28 -58.24 -6.41
N ASP A 33 3.99 -58.73 -7.62
CA ASP A 33 4.73 -59.78 -8.32
C ASP A 33 6.00 -59.19 -8.97
N ALA A 34 7.10 -59.94 -8.97
CA ALA A 34 8.45 -59.45 -9.29
C ALA A 34 8.90 -59.70 -10.74
N ASP A 35 8.01 -60.17 -11.62
CA ASP A 35 8.34 -60.54 -13.01
C ASP A 35 7.59 -59.70 -14.08
N ASP A 36 7.16 -58.47 -13.75
CA ASP A 36 6.58 -57.52 -14.72
C ASP A 36 7.68 -56.83 -15.57
N PRO A 37 7.62 -56.92 -16.92
CA PRO A 37 8.59 -56.31 -17.83
C PRO A 37 8.54 -54.76 -17.92
N ASP A 38 7.62 -54.06 -17.24
CA ASP A 38 7.60 -52.59 -17.16
C ASP A 38 8.30 -52.01 -15.91
N PHE A 39 9.43 -52.60 -15.54
CA PHE A 39 10.30 -52.02 -14.51
C PHE A 39 10.96 -50.71 -14.99
N GLY A 40 10.25 -49.59 -14.85
CA GLY A 40 10.82 -48.27 -15.14
C GLY A 40 9.92 -47.05 -15.06
N THR A 41 8.59 -47.16 -15.14
CA THR A 41 7.71 -45.98 -15.16
C THR A 41 6.31 -46.31 -14.64
N ASN A 42 5.82 -45.51 -13.69
CA ASN A 42 4.43 -45.44 -13.19
C ASN A 42 4.08 -46.25 -11.92
N CYS A 43 4.84 -46.05 -10.85
CA CYS A 43 4.26 -46.07 -9.50
C CYS A 43 4.22 -44.62 -9.00
N GLU A 44 3.33 -43.82 -9.56
CA GLU A 44 2.88 -42.59 -8.91
C GLU A 44 1.50 -42.90 -8.35
N ASP A 45 1.37 -42.57 -7.06
CA ASP A 45 0.21 -42.82 -6.22
C ASP A 45 -1.07 -42.31 -6.90
N GLU A 46 -2.12 -43.13 -6.90
CA GLU A 46 -3.49 -42.65 -7.11
C GLU A 46 -3.84 -41.76 -5.91
N GLU A 47 -3.40 -40.50 -5.94
CA GLU A 47 -3.92 -39.45 -5.08
C GLU A 47 -5.39 -39.24 -5.47
N GLU A 48 -6.28 -39.41 -4.50
CA GLU A 48 -7.68 -39.02 -4.58
C GLU A 48 -7.78 -37.58 -5.11
N GLU A 49 -8.26 -37.41 -6.34
CA GLU A 49 -8.71 -36.12 -6.86
C GLU A 49 -9.95 -35.67 -6.06
N GLU A 50 -9.76 -35.19 -4.83
CA GLU A 50 -10.69 -34.26 -4.22
C GLU A 50 -10.60 -32.94 -5.00
N ASP A 51 -11.61 -32.73 -5.85
CA ASP A 51 -11.93 -31.57 -6.67
C ASP A 51 -11.20 -30.27 -6.24
N GLU A 52 -10.09 -29.94 -6.92
CA GLU A 52 -9.47 -28.60 -6.85
C GLU A 52 -10.46 -27.48 -7.23
N SER A 53 -11.59 -27.82 -7.87
CA SER A 53 -12.69 -26.91 -8.18
C SER A 53 -13.43 -26.45 -6.91
N GLU A 54 -13.78 -27.34 -5.97
CA GLU A 54 -14.49 -26.98 -4.75
C GLU A 54 -13.62 -26.15 -3.79
N LEU A 55 -12.32 -26.45 -3.69
CA LEU A 55 -11.41 -25.67 -2.83
C LEU A 55 -11.14 -24.27 -3.39
N ARG A 56 -11.17 -24.12 -4.71
CA ARG A 56 -11.05 -22.84 -5.40
C ARG A 56 -12.33 -22.02 -5.24
N ASP A 57 -13.48 -22.67 -5.30
CA ASP A 57 -14.78 -22.03 -5.09
C ASP A 57 -14.95 -21.60 -3.63
N VAL A 58 -14.57 -22.42 -2.64
CA VAL A 58 -14.58 -22.01 -1.21
C VAL A 58 -13.59 -20.87 -0.93
N TYR A 59 -12.42 -20.86 -1.56
CA TYR A 59 -11.44 -19.77 -1.40
C TYR A 59 -11.91 -18.46 -2.07
N LEU A 60 -12.62 -18.54 -3.21
CA LEU A 60 -13.21 -17.39 -3.89
C LEU A 60 -14.49 -16.89 -3.18
N ASP A 61 -15.33 -17.79 -2.66
CA ASP A 61 -16.52 -17.48 -1.87
C ASP A 61 -16.16 -16.87 -0.51
N SER A 62 -15.03 -17.26 0.07
CA SER A 62 -14.51 -16.60 1.29
C SER A 62 -14.06 -15.14 1.06
N ARG A 63 -13.97 -14.71 -0.22
CA ARG A 63 -13.56 -13.35 -0.62
C ARG A 63 -14.63 -12.57 -1.40
N GLN A 64 -15.88 -13.02 -1.46
CA GLN A 64 -16.95 -12.23 -2.08
C GLN A 64 -18.22 -12.19 -1.22
N ALA A 65 -18.58 -10.98 -0.80
CA ALA A 65 -19.95 -10.55 -1.01
C ALA A 65 -20.19 -10.62 -2.54
N PRO A 66 -21.12 -11.45 -3.03
CA PRO A 66 -21.41 -11.53 -4.45
C PRO A 66 -22.13 -10.24 -4.87
N GLY A 67 -21.45 -9.34 -5.58
CA GLY A 67 -22.08 -8.17 -6.22
C GLY A 67 -22.64 -7.08 -5.30
N ASP A 68 -22.69 -7.29 -3.99
CA ASP A 68 -23.17 -6.29 -3.04
C ASP A 68 -22.08 -5.27 -2.69
N VAL A 69 -22.43 -3.99 -2.76
CA VAL A 69 -21.54 -2.88 -2.38
C VAL A 69 -21.38 -2.87 -0.86
N ILE A 70 -20.16 -3.03 -0.36
CA ILE A 70 -19.86 -2.80 1.06
C ILE A 70 -20.09 -1.32 1.35
N THR A 71 -21.12 -1.02 2.14
CA THR A 71 -21.50 0.33 2.49
C THR A 71 -20.73 0.84 3.72
N THR A 72 -20.78 2.15 3.96
CA THR A 72 -20.27 2.73 5.22
C THR A 72 -20.96 2.13 6.44
N GLY A 73 -22.26 1.79 6.33
CA GLY A 73 -23.01 1.16 7.42
C GLY A 73 -22.51 -0.24 7.76
N ASP A 74 -22.03 -1.00 6.78
CA ASP A 74 -21.45 -2.34 7.01
C ASP A 74 -20.12 -2.24 7.77
N LEU A 75 -19.29 -1.25 7.46
CA LEU A 75 -18.05 -0.96 8.20
C LEU A 75 -18.33 -0.52 9.65
N GLU A 76 -19.35 0.33 9.85
CA GLU A 76 -19.78 0.75 11.19
C GLU A 76 -20.33 -0.43 12.02
N LEU A 77 -21.11 -1.32 11.40
CA LEU A 77 -21.60 -2.53 12.04
C LEU A 77 -20.45 -3.47 12.44
N ALA A 78 -19.48 -3.68 11.55
CA ALA A 78 -18.30 -4.49 11.85
C ALA A 78 -17.51 -3.90 13.04
N ALA A 79 -17.35 -2.57 13.09
CA ALA A 79 -16.72 -1.89 14.22
C ALA A 79 -17.51 -2.06 15.54
N GLN A 80 -18.83 -1.97 15.49
CA GLN A 80 -19.70 -2.22 16.66
C GLN A 80 -19.60 -3.67 17.14
N GLN A 81 -19.56 -4.63 16.22
CA GLN A 81 -19.39 -6.05 16.53
C GLN A 81 -18.02 -6.32 17.16
N ALA A 82 -16.95 -5.73 16.63
CA ALA A 82 -15.61 -5.82 17.19
C ALA A 82 -15.55 -5.22 18.61
N ALA A 83 -16.18 -4.07 18.83
CA ALA A 83 -16.28 -3.43 20.14
C ALA A 83 -17.11 -4.24 21.16
N ALA A 84 -18.03 -5.09 20.69
CA ALA A 84 -18.85 -5.96 21.53
C ALA A 84 -18.11 -7.25 21.96
N ILE A 85 -16.92 -7.53 21.40
CA ILE A 85 -16.09 -8.65 21.86
C ILE A 85 -15.66 -8.37 23.31
N PRO A 86 -15.84 -9.32 24.25
CA PRO A 86 -15.47 -9.13 25.65
C PRO A 86 -13.99 -8.75 25.84
N PRO A 87 -13.66 -7.73 26.67
CA PRO A 87 -12.29 -7.29 27.00
C PRO A 87 -11.34 -8.43 27.41
N GLU A 88 -11.89 -9.45 28.07
CA GLU A 88 -11.16 -10.68 28.45
C GLU A 88 -10.66 -11.53 27.27
N LEU A 89 -11.19 -11.33 26.06
CA LEU A 89 -10.71 -11.93 24.82
C LEU A 89 -9.75 -11.02 24.05
N HIS A 90 -9.78 -9.71 24.28
CA HIS A 90 -8.89 -8.71 23.65
C HIS A 90 -7.44 -8.75 24.17
N GLY A 91 -7.11 -9.71 25.04
CA GLY A 91 -5.81 -9.81 25.70
C GLY A 91 -5.28 -11.23 25.84
N LEU A 92 -5.78 -12.20 25.06
CA LEU A 92 -5.18 -13.54 24.98
C LEU A 92 -3.88 -13.50 24.13
N ALA A 93 -2.94 -12.63 24.50
CA ALA A 93 -1.54 -12.97 24.33
C ALA A 93 -1.26 -14.10 25.32
N ASP A 94 -1.47 -15.34 24.90
CA ASP A 94 -0.87 -16.46 25.63
C ASP A 94 0.62 -16.10 25.81
N PRO A 95 1.15 -16.02 27.04
CA PRO A 95 2.53 -15.64 27.32
C PRO A 95 3.55 -16.56 26.64
N ASN A 96 3.10 -17.65 26.02
CA ASN A 96 3.88 -18.54 25.17
C ASN A 96 4.01 -18.11 23.70
N TRP A 97 3.37 -17.01 23.27
CA TRP A 97 3.60 -16.45 21.93
C TRP A 97 4.90 -15.64 21.93
N SER A 98 5.91 -16.17 21.25
CA SER A 98 7.15 -15.45 20.94
C SER A 98 7.28 -15.27 19.44
N LEU A 99 7.75 -14.11 18.99
CA LEU A 99 8.10 -13.88 17.59
C LEU A 99 9.20 -14.88 17.16
N VAL A 100 8.89 -15.77 16.21
CA VAL A 100 9.85 -16.76 15.67
C VAL A 100 10.51 -16.25 14.37
N GLY A 101 10.10 -15.09 13.88
CA GLY A 101 10.53 -14.52 12.60
C GLY A 101 9.59 -14.90 11.44
N PRO A 102 9.96 -14.57 10.19
CA PRO A 102 11.26 -14.01 9.78
C PRO A 102 11.53 -12.62 10.34
N SER A 103 12.80 -12.34 10.66
CA SER A 103 13.26 -11.04 11.18
C SER A 103 13.92 -10.16 10.11
N ASN A 104 13.83 -10.56 8.86
CA ASN A 104 14.56 -9.97 7.73
C ASN A 104 13.64 -9.56 6.58
N VAL A 105 12.32 -9.52 6.81
CA VAL A 105 11.31 -9.09 5.84
C VAL A 105 10.68 -7.83 6.42
N GLY A 106 10.96 -6.68 5.81
CA GLY A 106 10.32 -5.42 6.16
C GLY A 106 8.88 -5.36 5.66
N GLY A 107 8.17 -4.30 6.03
CA GLY A 107 6.83 -4.03 5.54
C GLY A 107 6.73 -2.74 4.76
N ARG A 108 5.76 -2.70 3.83
CA ARG A 108 5.49 -1.51 3.00
C ARG A 108 5.23 -0.28 3.85
N VAL A 109 6.17 0.64 3.82
CA VAL A 109 6.05 1.99 4.38
C VAL A 109 5.31 2.86 3.39
N THR A 110 4.26 3.54 3.84
CA THR A 110 3.38 4.34 2.98
C THR A 110 3.63 5.84 3.11
N ASP A 111 4.08 6.31 4.27
CA ASP A 111 4.38 7.72 4.52
C ASP A 111 5.38 7.89 5.69
N ILE A 112 6.11 9.01 5.70
CA ILE A 112 7.15 9.31 6.70
C ILE A 112 7.03 10.76 7.15
N ALA A 113 7.04 11.00 8.46
CA ALA A 113 6.95 12.34 9.04
C ALA A 113 8.02 12.57 10.12
N PRO A 114 9.12 13.26 9.79
CA PRO A 114 10.07 13.77 10.78
C PRO A 114 9.43 14.84 11.67
N ASP A 115 9.77 14.85 12.95
CA ASP A 115 9.26 15.83 13.91
C ASP A 115 10.06 17.14 13.81
N PRO A 116 9.44 18.29 13.46
CA PRO A 116 10.15 19.56 13.35
C PRO A 116 10.58 20.15 14.70
N THR A 117 10.04 19.63 15.81
CA THR A 117 10.29 20.13 17.16
C THR A 117 11.33 19.30 17.92
N GLN A 118 11.61 18.07 17.47
CA GLN A 118 12.53 17.15 18.13
C GLN A 118 13.49 16.48 17.13
N PRO A 119 14.77 16.89 17.08
CA PRO A 119 15.75 16.31 16.18
C PRO A 119 15.89 14.80 16.33
N GLY A 120 15.88 14.09 15.20
CA GLY A 120 15.98 12.63 15.17
C GLY A 120 14.68 11.89 15.49
N ARG A 121 13.60 12.57 15.91
CA ARG A 121 12.30 11.92 16.00
C ARG A 121 11.65 11.84 14.63
N VAL A 122 11.15 10.66 14.28
CA VAL A 122 10.45 10.40 13.01
C VAL A 122 9.36 9.37 13.21
N TYR A 123 8.22 9.59 12.56
CA TYR A 123 7.09 8.67 12.50
C TYR A 123 6.99 8.03 11.12
N VAL A 124 6.56 6.78 11.09
CA VAL A 124 6.47 5.96 9.89
C VAL A 124 5.10 5.32 9.84
N GLY A 125 4.34 5.61 8.78
CA GLY A 125 3.07 4.95 8.48
C GLY A 125 3.30 3.68 7.68
N VAL A 126 2.64 2.59 8.05
CA VAL A 126 2.80 1.28 7.42
C VAL A 126 1.46 0.82 6.85
N SER A 127 1.49 0.17 5.68
CA SER A 127 0.29 -0.30 4.98
C SER A 127 -0.57 -1.28 5.78
N THR A 128 0.02 -2.01 6.74
CA THR A 128 -0.63 -3.10 7.49
C THR A 128 -0.14 -3.27 8.93
N ALA A 129 0.59 -2.30 9.49
CA ALA A 129 1.13 -2.39 10.86
C ALA A 129 1.07 -1.08 11.66
N GLY A 130 0.14 -0.20 11.31
CA GLY A 130 -0.07 1.05 12.04
C GLY A 130 1.09 2.03 11.91
N VAL A 131 1.32 2.80 12.97
CA VAL A 131 2.34 3.84 13.04
C VAL A 131 3.48 3.43 13.96
N TRP A 132 4.69 3.66 13.50
CA TRP A 132 5.93 3.43 14.23
C TRP A 132 6.66 4.74 14.46
N ARG A 133 7.42 4.83 15.55
CA ARG A 133 8.21 5.99 15.93
C ARG A 133 9.65 5.57 16.22
N SER A 134 10.58 6.40 15.77
CA SER A 134 11.97 6.43 16.26
C SER A 134 12.23 7.75 16.96
N ASP A 135 13.05 7.71 18.02
CA ASP A 135 13.57 8.89 18.73
C ASP A 135 15.09 9.07 18.52
N ASP A 136 15.70 8.23 17.68
CA ASP A 136 17.16 8.17 17.46
C ASP A 136 17.53 8.15 15.96
N ALA A 137 16.79 8.94 15.18
CA ALA A 137 16.98 9.17 13.76
C ALA A 137 16.78 7.94 12.86
N GLY A 138 15.88 7.05 13.27
CA GLY A 138 15.55 5.85 12.53
C GLY A 138 16.50 4.68 12.80
N VAL A 139 17.33 4.74 13.84
CA VAL A 139 18.18 3.60 14.21
C VAL A 139 17.34 2.49 14.84
N ASN A 140 16.44 2.85 15.76
CA ASN A 140 15.50 1.94 16.40
C ASN A 140 14.06 2.43 16.20
N MET A 141 13.16 1.49 15.90
CA MET A 141 11.72 1.75 15.74
C MET A 141 10.92 1.12 16.88
N THR A 142 9.89 1.82 17.32
CA THR A 142 8.93 1.36 18.34
C THR A 142 7.51 1.57 17.83
N ASN A 143 6.59 0.65 18.17
CA ASN A 143 5.18 0.82 17.82
C ASN A 143 4.62 2.04 18.59
N ALA A 144 3.89 2.90 17.90
CA ALA A 144 3.23 4.10 18.43
C ALA A 144 1.73 4.13 18.08
N TRP A 145 1.13 2.96 17.84
CA TRP A 145 -0.23 2.81 17.35
C TRP A 145 -0.97 1.68 18.09
N PRO A 146 -2.18 1.94 18.62
CA PRO A 146 -2.94 0.92 19.33
C PRO A 146 -3.28 -0.30 18.45
N ASP A 147 -3.23 -1.50 19.04
CA ASP A 147 -3.50 -2.76 18.34
C ASP A 147 -4.95 -2.90 17.89
N ASP A 148 -5.88 -2.21 18.55
CA ASP A 148 -7.32 -2.22 18.27
C ASP A 148 -7.78 -1.15 17.25
N PHE A 149 -6.83 -0.38 16.69
CA PHE A 149 -7.11 0.62 15.66
C PHE A 149 -6.93 0.03 14.26
N PRO A 150 -7.39 0.68 13.17
CA PRO A 150 -7.06 0.23 11.82
C PRO A 150 -5.56 0.28 11.59
N HIS A 151 -5.00 -0.82 11.07
CA HIS A 151 -3.55 -0.94 10.86
C HIS A 151 -3.09 -0.45 9.49
N SER A 152 -4.01 -0.16 8.57
CA SER A 152 -3.65 0.45 7.30
C SER A 152 -3.50 1.95 7.47
N ILE A 153 -2.31 2.47 7.18
CA ILE A 153 -2.00 3.91 7.26
C ILE A 153 -1.73 4.44 5.85
N GLY A 154 -2.37 5.55 5.50
CA GLY A 154 -2.15 6.24 4.23
C GLY A 154 -1.40 7.56 4.34
N ALA A 155 -1.47 8.22 5.50
CA ALA A 155 -0.75 9.47 5.75
C ALA A 155 -0.32 9.58 7.22
N VAL A 156 0.88 10.10 7.44
CA VAL A 156 1.32 10.57 8.75
C VAL A 156 1.96 11.94 8.59
N THR A 157 1.68 12.85 9.52
CA THR A 157 2.32 14.18 9.52
C THR A 157 2.52 14.66 10.94
N VAL A 158 3.58 15.44 11.17
CA VAL A 158 3.81 16.12 12.44
C VAL A 158 3.55 17.60 12.22
N ALA A 159 2.61 18.14 12.99
CA ALA A 159 2.26 19.55 12.95
C ALA A 159 3.41 20.43 13.52
N PRO A 160 3.43 21.74 13.24
CA PRO A 160 4.50 22.64 13.73
C PRO A 160 4.67 22.68 15.26
N ASN A 161 3.63 22.31 16.02
CA ASN A 161 3.66 22.22 17.48
C ASN A 161 4.07 20.83 18.01
N GLY A 162 4.39 19.86 17.15
CA GLY A 162 4.78 18.49 17.52
C GLY A 162 3.62 17.50 17.67
N ASP A 163 2.37 17.94 17.44
CA ASP A 163 1.22 17.01 17.39
C ASP A 163 1.33 16.08 16.18
N VAL A 164 0.98 14.82 16.37
CA VAL A 164 1.04 13.81 15.31
C VAL A 164 -0.35 13.55 14.78
N TRP A 165 -0.49 13.61 13.46
CA TRP A 165 -1.75 13.38 12.77
C TRP A 165 -1.62 12.20 11.81
N VAL A 166 -2.62 11.33 11.82
CA VAL A 166 -2.61 10.07 11.08
C VAL A 166 -3.90 9.94 10.30
N GLY A 167 -3.78 9.64 9.02
CA GLY A 167 -4.86 9.23 8.16
C GLY A 167 -4.78 7.72 7.91
N THR A 168 -5.85 7.02 8.26
CA THR A 168 -5.95 5.58 8.05
C THR A 168 -6.38 5.26 6.61
N GLY A 169 -5.99 4.07 6.14
CA GLY A 169 -6.22 3.53 4.82
C GLY A 169 -5.25 4.07 3.77
N GLU A 170 -4.48 3.18 3.14
CA GLU A 170 -3.52 3.57 2.11
C GLU A 170 -4.20 4.01 0.81
N VAL A 171 -3.60 4.98 0.13
CA VAL A 171 -4.08 5.50 -1.17
C VAL A 171 -3.37 4.86 -2.37
N ASN A 172 -2.53 3.85 -2.12
CA ASN A 172 -1.71 3.17 -3.12
C ASN A 172 -2.27 1.74 -3.33
N PRO A 173 -3.35 1.49 -4.09
CA PRO A 173 -3.87 0.13 -4.25
C PRO A 173 -3.23 -0.59 -5.45
N GLY A 174 -2.49 -1.65 -5.20
CA GLY A 174 -1.58 -2.26 -6.18
C GLY A 174 -2.27 -3.19 -7.14
N GLY A 175 -1.63 -3.49 -8.28
CA GLY A 175 -2.15 -4.40 -9.29
C GLY A 175 -2.44 -5.82 -8.75
N GLY A 176 -1.73 -6.28 -7.72
CA GLY A 176 -1.96 -7.58 -7.07
C GLY A 176 -2.17 -7.53 -5.55
N SER A 177 -2.08 -6.35 -4.94
CA SER A 177 -2.03 -6.22 -3.48
C SER A 177 -3.42 -6.12 -2.83
N LEU A 178 -3.50 -6.65 -1.60
CA LEU A 178 -4.61 -6.40 -0.68
C LEU A 178 -4.43 -5.01 -0.08
N SER A 179 -5.43 -4.16 -0.25
CA SER A 179 -5.49 -2.83 0.33
C SER A 179 -6.69 -2.79 1.26
N TYR A 180 -6.48 -2.37 2.51
CA TYR A 180 -7.51 -2.34 3.54
C TYR A 180 -8.01 -0.92 3.74
N GLY A 181 -9.33 -0.77 3.89
CA GLY A 181 -9.92 0.52 4.24
C GLY A 181 -9.50 0.94 5.65
N GLY A 182 -9.13 2.20 5.79
CA GLY A 182 -9.15 2.91 7.06
C GLY A 182 -10.52 3.48 7.38
N ASP A 183 -10.57 4.31 8.40
CA ASP A 183 -11.80 4.80 8.99
C ASP A 183 -11.73 6.28 9.44
N GLY A 184 -10.73 7.02 8.95
CA GLY A 184 -10.62 8.47 9.06
C GLY A 184 -9.31 8.96 9.67
N LEU A 185 -9.39 10.13 10.31
CA LEU A 185 -8.26 10.87 10.87
C LEU A 185 -8.14 10.69 12.39
N TYR A 186 -6.91 10.60 12.87
CA TYR A 186 -6.53 10.57 14.28
C TYR A 186 -5.46 11.62 14.58
N ARG A 187 -5.44 12.08 15.84
CA ARG A 187 -4.46 13.01 16.37
C ARG A 187 -3.94 12.54 17.73
N SER A 188 -2.65 12.69 17.93
CA SER A 188 -1.97 12.59 19.22
C SER A 188 -1.36 13.94 19.58
N THR A 189 -1.52 14.34 20.85
CA THR A 189 -0.90 15.55 21.43
C THR A 189 0.24 15.21 22.41
N ASP A 190 0.60 13.92 22.49
CA ASP A 190 1.59 13.37 23.42
C ASP A 190 2.58 12.45 22.69
N HIS A 191 2.87 12.78 21.43
CA HIS A 191 3.90 12.14 20.61
C HIS A 191 3.66 10.64 20.34
N GLY A 192 2.39 10.30 20.10
CA GLY A 192 1.93 8.97 19.73
C GLY A 192 1.64 8.04 20.91
N ALA A 193 1.57 8.55 22.14
CA ALA A 193 1.22 7.73 23.31
C ALA A 193 -0.29 7.50 23.43
N THR A 194 -1.10 8.52 23.15
CA THR A 194 -2.56 8.43 23.08
C THR A 194 -3.10 9.12 21.84
N TRP A 195 -4.25 8.64 21.36
CA TRP A 195 -4.83 9.05 20.09
C TRP A 195 -6.31 9.37 20.24
N THR A 196 -6.75 10.42 19.55
CA THR A 196 -8.16 10.82 19.46
C THR A 196 -8.56 10.89 17.99
N ARG A 197 -9.73 10.35 17.66
CA ARG A 197 -10.29 10.46 16.31
C ARG A 197 -10.83 11.86 16.06
N ILE A 198 -10.50 12.45 14.92
CA ILE A 198 -10.76 13.87 14.61
C ILE A 198 -11.52 14.11 13.30
N GLY A 199 -12.07 13.08 12.66
CA GLY A 199 -13.03 13.23 11.56
C GLY A 199 -12.77 12.37 10.34
N LEU A 200 -13.54 12.68 9.27
CA LEU A 200 -13.52 12.00 7.97
C LEU A 200 -13.81 10.49 8.05
N GLN A 201 -14.71 10.10 8.95
CA GLN A 201 -15.17 8.72 9.03
C GLN A 201 -15.78 8.27 7.70
N GLY A 202 -15.46 7.05 7.27
CA GLY A 202 -15.91 6.52 5.98
C GLY A 202 -15.11 7.02 4.77
N SER A 203 -13.97 7.69 4.98
CA SER A 203 -13.08 8.06 3.88
C SER A 203 -12.40 6.87 3.23
N SER A 204 -12.28 5.74 3.95
CA SER A 204 -11.54 4.52 3.60
C SER A 204 -10.07 4.70 3.30
N THR A 205 -9.63 5.84 2.78
CA THR A 205 -8.24 6.16 2.45
C THR A 205 -7.99 7.65 2.68
N ILE A 206 -6.86 7.97 3.29
CA ILE A 206 -6.35 9.34 3.42
C ILE A 206 -4.95 9.37 2.79
N GLY A 207 -4.80 10.10 1.69
CA GLY A 207 -3.55 10.11 0.92
C GLY A 207 -2.55 11.17 1.33
N ALA A 208 -3.00 12.23 2.00
CA ALA A 208 -2.14 13.31 2.50
C ALA A 208 -2.86 14.17 3.54
N ILE A 209 -2.08 14.72 4.47
CA ILE A 209 -2.48 15.78 5.40
C ILE A 209 -1.45 16.91 5.28
N ARG A 210 -1.90 18.16 5.11
CA ARG A 210 -1.01 19.33 4.99
C ARG A 210 -1.50 20.48 5.86
N PHE A 211 -0.63 20.94 6.74
CA PHE A 211 -0.82 22.16 7.51
C PHE A 211 -0.44 23.38 6.69
N ASN A 212 -1.21 24.44 6.80
CA ASN A 212 -0.77 25.75 6.36
C ASN A 212 0.38 26.23 7.27
N PRO A 213 1.60 26.45 6.74
CA PRO A 213 2.77 26.85 7.51
C PRO A 213 2.66 28.25 8.15
N GLN A 214 1.78 29.10 7.63
CA GLN A 214 1.55 30.46 8.13
C GLN A 214 0.40 30.51 9.16
N ASN A 215 -0.51 29.52 9.12
CA ASN A 215 -1.61 29.39 10.08
C ASN A 215 -1.98 27.91 10.30
N PRO A 216 -1.41 27.25 11.33
CA PRO A 216 -1.64 25.83 11.58
C PRO A 216 -3.09 25.42 11.85
N ASN A 217 -4.01 26.36 12.13
CA ASN A 217 -5.45 26.04 12.25
C ASN A 217 -6.06 25.65 10.90
N VAL A 218 -5.45 26.09 9.79
CA VAL A 218 -5.85 25.71 8.44
C VAL A 218 -5.13 24.43 8.04
N VAL A 219 -5.91 23.37 7.84
CA VAL A 219 -5.40 22.02 7.51
C VAL A 219 -6.18 21.47 6.33
N TYR A 220 -5.49 20.82 5.41
CA TYR A 220 -6.10 20.12 4.28
C TYR A 220 -5.86 18.61 4.41
N ALA A 221 -6.87 17.82 4.04
CA ALA A 221 -6.80 16.37 4.00
C ALA A 221 -7.32 15.86 2.64
N ALA A 222 -6.53 15.00 2.00
CA ALA A 222 -6.89 14.35 0.75
C ALA A 222 -7.55 13.00 1.05
N ALA A 223 -8.87 12.92 0.86
CA ALA A 223 -9.62 11.69 1.00
C ALA A 223 -9.78 11.01 -0.36
N GLY A 224 -9.22 9.80 -0.49
CA GLY A 224 -9.33 9.02 -1.72
C GLY A 224 -10.71 8.40 -1.87
N GLY A 225 -11.39 8.08 -0.77
CA GLY A 225 -12.65 7.36 -0.78
C GLY A 225 -12.44 5.84 -0.76
N SER A 226 -13.56 5.12 -0.82
CA SER A 226 -13.55 3.67 -0.91
C SER A 226 -13.07 3.22 -2.28
N LEU A 227 -12.19 2.22 -2.27
CA LEU A 227 -11.74 1.51 -3.47
C LEU A 227 -12.87 0.70 -4.12
N PHE A 228 -13.91 0.36 -3.37
CA PHE A 228 -14.96 -0.58 -3.79
C PHE A 228 -16.33 0.08 -3.95
N ALA A 229 -16.64 1.09 -3.14
CA ALA A 229 -17.95 1.73 -3.13
C ALA A 229 -17.90 3.11 -3.81
N PRO A 230 -18.92 3.49 -4.60
CA PRO A 230 -19.08 4.86 -5.10
C PRO A 230 -19.45 5.83 -3.97
N GLY A 231 -19.15 7.11 -4.14
CA GLY A 231 -19.59 8.20 -3.28
C GLY A 231 -18.90 8.23 -1.90
N GLY A 232 -19.59 8.73 -0.88
CA GLY A 232 -19.04 8.82 0.48
C GLY A 232 -18.00 9.93 0.67
N VAL A 233 -17.13 9.77 1.67
CA VAL A 233 -16.15 10.79 2.05
C VAL A 233 -14.93 10.73 1.11
N ARG A 234 -14.99 11.48 0.00
CA ARG A 234 -13.88 11.64 -0.95
C ARG A 234 -13.72 13.08 -1.43
N GLY A 235 -12.54 13.39 -1.95
CA GLY A 235 -12.14 14.72 -2.39
C GLY A 235 -11.22 15.44 -1.39
N LEU A 236 -11.04 16.75 -1.57
CA LEU A 236 -10.23 17.56 -0.66
C LEU A 236 -11.10 18.17 0.43
N TYR A 237 -10.70 17.94 1.68
CA TYR A 237 -11.31 18.55 2.85
C TYR A 237 -10.40 19.60 3.46
N LYS A 238 -10.99 20.67 3.98
CA LYS A 238 -10.32 21.77 4.68
C LYS A 238 -10.93 21.93 6.06
N SER A 239 -10.05 22.09 7.05
CA SER A 239 -10.36 22.58 8.39
C SER A 239 -9.83 24.01 8.53
N THR A 240 -10.49 24.83 9.35
CA THR A 240 -9.98 26.15 9.76
C THR A 240 -9.88 26.31 11.28
N ASP A 241 -10.11 25.22 12.03
CA ASP A 241 -10.16 25.15 13.47
C ASP A 241 -9.30 23.99 14.02
N TYR A 242 -8.19 23.69 13.34
CA TYR A 242 -7.24 22.65 13.75
C TYR A 242 -7.86 21.24 13.82
N GLY A 243 -8.75 20.92 12.89
CA GLY A 243 -9.34 19.60 12.68
C GLY A 243 -10.55 19.30 13.54
N ALA A 244 -11.12 20.30 14.22
CA ALA A 244 -12.36 20.12 14.95
C ALA A 244 -13.56 19.98 13.99
N THR A 245 -13.55 20.71 12.87
CA THR A 245 -14.54 20.58 11.81
C THR A 245 -13.92 20.56 10.42
N TRP A 246 -14.59 19.88 9.48
CA TRP A 246 -14.11 19.70 8.11
C TRP A 246 -15.18 20.10 7.10
N SER A 247 -14.75 20.81 6.06
CA SER A 247 -15.58 21.15 4.90
C SER A 247 -14.94 20.61 3.62
N ARG A 248 -15.73 19.99 2.74
CA ARG A 248 -15.24 19.57 1.42
C ARG A 248 -15.08 20.81 0.54
N VAL A 249 -13.86 21.07 0.08
CA VAL A 249 -13.51 22.25 -0.73
C VAL A 249 -13.19 21.92 -2.19
N LEU A 250 -12.94 20.65 -2.50
CA LEU A 250 -12.86 20.16 -3.88
C LEU A 250 -13.56 18.81 -3.98
N GLU A 251 -14.59 18.76 -4.82
CA GLU A 251 -15.34 17.55 -5.15
C GLU A 251 -14.76 16.88 -6.40
N GLY A 252 -14.91 15.57 -6.47
CA GLY A 252 -14.58 14.76 -7.65
C GLY A 252 -15.52 15.02 -8.84
N LEU A 253 -15.11 14.65 -10.06
CA LEU A 253 -16.00 14.75 -11.23
C LEU A 253 -17.05 13.64 -11.27
N ASN A 254 -16.83 12.55 -10.54
CA ASN A 254 -17.76 11.45 -10.40
C ASN A 254 -17.61 10.78 -9.02
N ASP A 255 -18.49 9.82 -8.76
CA ASP A 255 -18.55 9.11 -7.48
C ASP A 255 -17.34 8.21 -7.18
N PHE A 256 -16.41 8.04 -8.13
CA PHE A 256 -15.16 7.30 -7.94
C PHE A 256 -13.92 8.20 -7.91
N THR A 257 -14.08 9.51 -8.10
CA THR A 257 -12.96 10.47 -8.08
C THR A 257 -12.66 10.92 -6.66
N GLY A 258 -11.45 10.63 -6.16
CA GLY A 258 -10.95 11.09 -4.85
C GLY A 258 -9.66 11.89 -4.95
N ALA A 259 -9.31 12.62 -3.88
CA ALA A 259 -8.03 13.31 -3.79
C ALA A 259 -6.94 12.33 -3.33
N SER A 260 -5.80 12.30 -4.02
CA SER A 260 -4.75 11.30 -3.77
C SER A 260 -3.47 11.84 -3.16
N ASP A 261 -3.26 13.16 -3.22
CA ASP A 261 -2.13 13.88 -2.61
C ASP A 261 -2.42 15.39 -2.54
N ILE A 262 -1.53 16.15 -1.91
CA ILE A 262 -1.57 17.62 -1.82
C ILE A 262 -0.14 18.17 -1.90
N ALA A 263 0.13 19.02 -2.89
CA ALA A 263 1.34 19.83 -2.96
C ALA A 263 0.99 21.29 -2.65
N MET A 264 1.49 21.80 -1.52
CA MET A 264 1.24 23.16 -1.03
C MET A 264 2.52 23.99 -1.19
N ASP A 265 2.37 25.22 -1.70
CA ASP A 265 3.48 26.16 -1.76
C ASP A 265 3.82 26.63 -0.33
N PRO A 266 5.04 26.39 0.18
CA PRO A 266 5.39 26.70 1.56
C PRO A 266 5.49 28.21 1.82
N THR A 267 5.62 29.04 0.78
CA THR A 267 5.71 30.50 0.88
C THR A 267 4.37 31.19 0.63
N ASN A 268 3.48 30.54 -0.13
CA ASN A 268 2.12 30.99 -0.40
C ASN A 268 1.11 29.83 -0.22
N PRO A 269 0.69 29.53 1.01
CA PRO A 269 -0.10 28.33 1.30
C PRO A 269 -1.56 28.37 0.80
N ASP A 270 -1.97 29.46 0.16
CA ASP A 270 -3.22 29.53 -0.62
C ASP A 270 -3.07 28.91 -2.03
N LYS A 271 -1.83 28.67 -2.46
CA LYS A 271 -1.50 27.96 -3.69
C LYS A 271 -1.29 26.47 -3.42
N LEU A 272 -2.18 25.63 -3.97
CA LEU A 272 -2.12 24.18 -3.86
C LEU A 272 -2.34 23.52 -5.21
N PHE A 273 -1.61 22.43 -5.47
CA PHE A 273 -1.94 21.45 -6.49
C PHE A 273 -2.51 20.20 -5.82
N VAL A 274 -3.61 19.69 -6.36
CA VAL A 274 -4.33 18.52 -5.84
C VAL A 274 -4.55 17.51 -6.96
N PRO A 275 -3.81 16.40 -6.97
CA PRO A 275 -4.08 15.28 -7.86
C PRO A 275 -5.36 14.54 -7.44
N MET A 276 -6.38 14.63 -8.28
CA MET A 276 -7.62 13.88 -8.19
C MET A 276 -7.51 12.62 -9.06
N TRP A 277 -8.08 11.51 -8.61
CA TRP A 277 -7.90 10.21 -9.24
C TRP A 277 -9.17 9.37 -9.24
N ASP A 278 -9.56 8.92 -10.43
CA ASP A 278 -10.62 7.92 -10.61
C ASP A 278 -10.06 6.53 -10.33
N HIS A 279 -10.62 5.89 -9.30
CA HIS A 279 -10.23 4.54 -8.94
C HIS A 279 -11.43 3.75 -8.41
N HIS A 280 -11.64 2.58 -9.00
CA HIS A 280 -12.55 1.57 -8.46
C HIS A 280 -12.04 0.17 -8.74
N ARG A 281 -12.33 -0.75 -7.82
CA ARG A 281 -11.98 -2.16 -7.91
C ARG A 281 -13.24 -3.00 -7.83
N GLU A 282 -13.39 -3.85 -8.83
CA GLU A 282 -14.38 -4.91 -8.88
C GLU A 282 -13.66 -6.26 -8.98
N SER A 283 -14.40 -7.36 -8.91
CA SER A 283 -13.84 -8.72 -9.06
C SER A 283 -13.01 -8.87 -10.34
N MET A 284 -13.45 -8.23 -11.43
CA MET A 284 -12.85 -8.35 -12.76
C MET A 284 -12.25 -7.03 -13.30
N CYS A 285 -12.56 -5.86 -12.72
CA CYS A 285 -11.93 -4.60 -13.11
C CYS A 285 -11.01 -4.02 -12.01
N ARG A 286 -9.86 -3.52 -12.44
CA ARG A 286 -9.10 -2.49 -11.72
C ARG A 286 -9.13 -1.24 -12.57
N CYS A 287 -10.15 -0.43 -12.36
CA CYS A 287 -10.42 0.73 -13.19
C CYS A 287 -9.78 1.94 -12.49
N TYR A 288 -8.51 2.16 -12.79
CA TYR A 288 -7.62 3.13 -12.12
C TYR A 288 -7.33 4.37 -12.96
N THR A 289 -8.31 4.71 -13.77
CA THR A 289 -8.27 5.78 -14.74
C THR A 289 -9.70 6.16 -15.09
N GLY A 290 -9.89 7.41 -15.49
CA GLY A 290 -11.20 7.94 -15.84
C GLY A 290 -11.15 9.45 -16.01
N PRO A 291 -12.25 10.06 -16.50
CA PRO A 291 -12.31 11.49 -16.80
C PRO A 291 -12.09 12.38 -15.57
N GLY A 292 -12.35 11.88 -14.36
CA GLY A 292 -12.10 12.59 -13.10
C GLY A 292 -10.64 12.65 -12.67
N THR A 293 -9.78 11.81 -13.25
CA THR A 293 -8.33 11.90 -13.03
C THR A 293 -7.79 13.21 -13.59
N GLY A 294 -7.09 13.99 -12.76
CA GLY A 294 -6.66 15.35 -13.11
C GLY A 294 -5.86 16.02 -12.00
N ILE A 295 -5.13 17.08 -12.33
CA ILE A 295 -4.50 17.95 -11.32
C ILE A 295 -5.31 19.25 -11.26
N TYR A 296 -5.67 19.66 -10.05
CA TYR A 296 -6.39 20.91 -9.80
C TYR A 296 -5.47 21.89 -9.09
N LEU A 297 -5.48 23.14 -9.54
CA LEU A 297 -4.73 24.26 -8.96
C LEU A 297 -5.71 25.25 -8.34
N THR A 298 -5.41 25.66 -7.11
CA THR A 298 -5.98 26.85 -6.45
C THR A 298 -4.88 27.86 -6.20
N THR A 299 -5.22 29.15 -6.14
CA THR A 299 -4.33 30.22 -5.65
C THR A 299 -5.00 31.07 -4.56
N ASP A 300 -6.17 30.65 -4.06
CA ASP A 300 -6.98 31.36 -3.07
C ASP A 300 -7.41 30.45 -1.89
N GLY A 301 -6.60 29.42 -1.61
CA GLY A 301 -6.83 28.50 -0.49
C GLY A 301 -8.05 27.59 -0.67
N GLY A 302 -8.42 27.29 -1.92
CA GLY A 302 -9.47 26.36 -2.28
C GLY A 302 -10.86 26.99 -2.38
N ALA A 303 -10.95 28.31 -2.52
CA ALA A 303 -12.22 28.98 -2.84
C ALA A 303 -12.57 28.80 -4.32
N THR A 304 -11.57 28.80 -5.20
CA THR A 304 -11.73 28.48 -6.63
C THR A 304 -10.66 27.49 -7.12
N TRP A 305 -11.00 26.74 -8.16
CA TRP A 305 -10.15 25.69 -8.70
C TRP A 305 -10.07 25.75 -10.22
N THR A 306 -8.87 25.56 -10.74
CA THR A 306 -8.59 25.38 -12.16
C THR A 306 -8.01 23.99 -12.39
N ARG A 307 -8.67 23.18 -13.22
CA ARG A 307 -8.08 21.92 -13.68
C ARG A 307 -6.98 22.20 -14.69
N LEU A 308 -5.82 21.57 -14.53
CA LEU A 308 -4.73 21.69 -15.48
C LEU A 308 -5.00 20.83 -16.72
N GLU A 309 -4.82 21.42 -17.89
CA GLU A 309 -4.99 20.78 -19.18
C GLU A 309 -3.72 20.90 -20.03
N ASN A 310 -3.72 20.25 -21.20
CA ASN A 310 -2.53 20.15 -22.07
C ASN A 310 -2.13 21.47 -22.74
N ASP A 311 -3.00 22.48 -22.72
CA ASP A 311 -2.70 23.84 -23.20
C ASP A 311 -1.58 24.52 -22.39
N ARG A 312 -1.29 24.01 -21.19
CA ARG A 312 -0.19 24.47 -20.34
C ARG A 312 1.16 23.87 -20.72
N ILE A 313 1.21 22.88 -21.61
CA ILE A 313 2.46 22.25 -22.07
C ILE A 313 3.01 23.04 -23.26
N THR A 314 4.12 23.76 -23.05
CA THR A 314 4.70 24.67 -24.07
C THR A 314 5.74 23.98 -24.97
N SER A 315 6.29 22.85 -24.54
CA SER A 315 7.26 22.04 -25.31
C SER A 315 6.70 20.64 -25.60
N PHE A 316 5.64 20.59 -26.39
CA PHE A 316 4.88 19.36 -26.61
C PHE A 316 5.67 18.28 -27.36
N THR A 317 5.66 17.06 -26.82
CA THR A 317 6.08 15.81 -27.47
C THR A 317 4.83 14.94 -27.69
N PRO A 318 4.70 14.25 -28.85
CA PRO A 318 3.57 13.35 -29.07
C PRO A 318 3.38 12.34 -27.93
N GLY A 319 2.17 12.31 -27.35
CA GLY A 319 1.84 11.47 -26.20
C GLY A 319 1.81 12.20 -24.85
N ASP A 320 2.30 13.45 -24.81
CA ASP A 320 2.26 14.28 -23.61
C ASP A 320 0.84 14.58 -23.15
N THR A 321 0.62 14.44 -21.84
CA THR A 321 -0.62 14.87 -21.21
C THR A 321 -0.43 15.10 -19.71
N ILE A 322 -0.91 16.24 -19.22
CA ILE A 322 -1.13 16.53 -17.79
C ILE A 322 -2.63 16.62 -17.45
N GLY A 323 -3.48 16.76 -18.48
CA GLY A 323 -4.93 16.60 -18.40
C GLY A 323 -5.40 15.20 -18.80
N PHE A 324 -6.72 15.04 -18.97
CA PHE A 324 -7.30 13.79 -19.46
C PHE A 324 -7.22 13.71 -20.98
N ALA A 325 -6.41 12.78 -21.50
CA ALA A 325 -6.34 12.50 -22.93
C ALA A 325 -7.42 11.47 -23.30
N SER A 326 -8.56 11.93 -23.83
CA SER A 326 -9.60 11.04 -24.41
C SER A 326 -9.46 10.88 -25.94
N THR A 327 -8.38 11.39 -26.54
CA THR A 327 -8.33 11.63 -27.99
C THR A 327 -7.79 10.48 -28.84
N ASP A 328 -7.62 9.27 -28.30
CA ASP A 328 -7.45 8.10 -29.18
C ASP A 328 -8.78 7.39 -29.41
N ASN A 329 -9.35 7.58 -30.60
CA ASN A 329 -10.33 6.65 -31.19
C ASN A 329 -9.66 5.30 -31.55
N GLN A 330 -8.63 4.92 -30.79
CA GLN A 330 -7.92 3.67 -30.76
C GLN A 330 -7.74 3.36 -29.27
N THR A 331 -8.55 2.44 -28.76
CA THR A 331 -8.27 1.66 -27.56
C THR A 331 -6.84 1.84 -27.01
N THR A 332 -6.65 2.60 -25.91
CA THR A 332 -6.29 2.01 -24.59
C THR A 332 -5.37 2.81 -23.63
N THR A 333 -5.04 4.11 -23.79
CA THR A 333 -4.11 4.79 -22.84
C THR A 333 -4.73 5.89 -21.99
N ALA A 334 -5.58 5.49 -21.04
CA ALA A 334 -6.22 6.43 -20.13
C ALA A 334 -5.26 6.83 -18.98
N GLN A 335 -5.33 8.12 -18.60
CA GLN A 335 -4.45 8.73 -17.61
C GLN A 335 -4.68 8.12 -16.22
N ALA A 336 -3.62 7.59 -15.62
CA ALA A 336 -3.67 7.03 -14.27
C ALA A 336 -3.31 8.07 -13.22
N ARG A 337 -3.17 7.63 -11.97
CA ARG A 337 -2.74 8.48 -10.86
C ARG A 337 -1.50 9.32 -11.23
N MET A 338 -1.51 10.58 -10.80
CA MET A 338 -0.45 11.56 -11.05
C MET A 338 0.14 12.05 -9.75
N ALA A 339 1.35 12.56 -9.80
CA ALA A 339 2.01 13.21 -8.66
C ALA A 339 2.43 14.64 -9.04
N VAL A 340 2.41 15.52 -8.03
CA VAL A 340 2.88 16.90 -8.15
C VAL A 340 3.79 17.20 -6.98
N ALA A 341 4.90 17.88 -7.23
CA ALA A 341 5.81 18.36 -6.19
C ALA A 341 6.18 19.81 -6.46
N ILE A 342 6.18 20.63 -5.41
CA ILE A 342 6.71 22.00 -5.43
C ILE A 342 8.07 21.97 -4.74
N ALA A 343 9.10 22.58 -5.32
CA ALA A 343 10.39 22.69 -4.67
C ALA A 343 10.30 23.64 -3.46
N PRO A 344 10.65 23.19 -2.23
CA PRO A 344 10.48 24.05 -1.06
C PRO A 344 11.34 25.32 -1.08
N SER A 345 12.53 25.25 -1.69
CA SER A 345 13.47 26.37 -1.82
C SER A 345 13.14 27.36 -2.94
N ASP A 346 12.33 26.96 -3.93
CA ASP A 346 11.89 27.82 -5.03
C ASP A 346 10.52 27.36 -5.56
N PRO A 347 9.41 27.94 -5.06
CA PRO A 347 8.06 27.52 -5.44
C PRO A 347 7.65 27.82 -6.89
N ASN A 348 8.51 28.49 -7.67
CA ASN A 348 8.34 28.56 -9.11
C ASN A 348 8.68 27.22 -9.77
N ARG A 349 9.52 26.41 -9.13
CA ARG A 349 9.86 25.08 -9.61
C ARG A 349 8.80 24.06 -9.17
N VAL A 350 8.01 23.61 -10.14
CA VAL A 350 6.98 22.59 -9.94
C VAL A 350 7.23 21.41 -10.88
N TYR A 351 7.07 20.20 -10.38
CA TYR A 351 7.22 18.97 -11.13
C TYR A 351 5.91 18.19 -11.18
N ILE A 352 5.60 17.62 -12.34
CA ILE A 352 4.46 16.72 -12.53
C ILE A 352 4.96 15.40 -13.08
N THR A 353 4.51 14.32 -12.46
CA THR A 353 4.68 12.95 -12.94
C THR A 353 3.32 12.39 -13.35
N THR A 354 3.26 11.76 -14.52
CA THR A 354 2.02 11.17 -15.04
C THR A 354 2.16 9.68 -15.31
N GLY A 355 1.07 8.96 -15.08
CA GLY A 355 0.97 7.52 -15.28
C GLY A 355 -0.03 7.14 -16.36
N ASN A 356 0.11 5.95 -16.92
CA ASN A 356 -0.89 5.31 -17.75
C ASN A 356 -1.42 4.03 -17.10
N TRP A 357 -2.71 3.74 -17.34
CA TRP A 357 -3.32 2.49 -16.93
C TRP A 357 -4.15 1.92 -18.06
N ASN A 358 -3.70 0.78 -18.56
CA ASN A 358 -4.40 -0.01 -19.55
C ASN A 358 -4.57 -1.44 -19.04
N GLN A 359 -5.80 -1.82 -18.74
CA GLN A 359 -6.16 -3.19 -18.46
C GLN A 359 -6.70 -3.82 -19.75
N THR A 360 -5.86 -4.46 -20.55
CA THR A 360 -6.35 -5.45 -21.52
C THR A 360 -6.98 -6.58 -20.71
N ALA A 361 -8.31 -6.66 -20.75
CA ALA A 361 -9.07 -7.75 -20.17
C ALA A 361 -8.56 -9.07 -20.76
N ASN A 362 -8.12 -9.97 -19.88
CA ASN A 362 -7.77 -11.37 -20.15
C ASN A 362 -6.68 -11.64 -21.21
N GLY A 363 -5.49 -11.99 -20.73
CA GLY A 363 -4.63 -13.02 -21.36
C GLY A 363 -3.96 -12.69 -22.70
N GLY A 364 -2.97 -11.78 -22.71
CA GLY A 364 -1.87 -11.89 -23.68
C GLY A 364 -1.31 -10.61 -24.31
N GLY A 365 -1.92 -9.44 -24.11
CA GLY A 365 -1.36 -8.16 -24.56
C GLY A 365 -0.44 -7.51 -23.51
N GLN A 366 0.61 -6.78 -23.94
CA GLN A 366 1.41 -5.95 -23.03
C GLN A 366 0.50 -4.94 -22.33
N THR A 367 0.36 -5.07 -21.02
CA THR A 367 -0.37 -4.10 -20.19
C THR A 367 0.48 -2.84 -20.09
N GLN A 368 -0.08 -1.70 -20.48
CA GLN A 368 0.57 -0.41 -20.31
C GLN A 368 0.17 0.17 -18.94
N ARG A 369 0.90 -0.27 -17.91
CA ARG A 369 0.75 0.18 -16.53
C ARG A 369 2.10 0.74 -16.12
N GLY A 370 2.21 2.06 -16.04
CA GLY A 370 3.50 2.63 -15.71
C GLY A 370 3.66 4.10 -15.97
N PHE A 371 4.93 4.49 -16.04
CA PHE A 371 5.35 5.87 -16.13
C PHE A 371 5.13 6.41 -17.55
N ARG A 372 4.36 7.49 -17.65
CA ARG A 372 3.99 8.08 -18.94
C ARG A 372 4.84 9.32 -19.24
N GLY A 373 4.86 10.29 -18.32
CA GLY A 373 5.44 11.60 -18.59
C GLY A 373 6.03 12.26 -17.34
N PHE A 374 7.00 13.13 -17.59
CA PHE A 374 7.63 13.98 -16.57
C PHE A 374 7.72 15.41 -17.08
N TYR A 375 7.23 16.35 -16.28
CA TYR A 375 7.11 17.75 -16.67
C TYR A 375 7.67 18.66 -15.58
N ARG A 376 8.23 19.78 -16.02
CA ARG A 376 8.74 20.83 -15.14
C ARG A 376 8.12 22.17 -15.49
N SER A 377 7.76 22.94 -14.48
CA SER A 377 7.46 24.36 -14.58
C SER A 377 8.57 25.16 -13.92
N ASP A 378 8.84 26.35 -14.47
CA ASP A 378 9.76 27.36 -13.93
C ASP A 378 9.01 28.67 -13.57
N ASP A 379 7.68 28.66 -13.62
CA ASP A 379 6.80 29.82 -13.42
C ASP A 379 5.66 29.51 -12.43
N GLY A 380 5.89 28.54 -11.54
CA GLY A 380 4.96 28.19 -10.48
C GLY A 380 3.74 27.40 -10.96
N GLY A 381 3.83 26.71 -12.09
CA GLY A 381 2.79 25.90 -12.70
C GLY A 381 1.86 26.67 -13.65
N ALA A 382 2.25 27.87 -14.07
CA ALA A 382 1.55 28.57 -15.14
C ALA A 382 1.77 27.85 -16.49
N THR A 383 2.99 27.43 -16.77
CA THR A 383 3.34 26.61 -17.94
C THR A 383 4.28 25.46 -17.55
N PHE A 384 4.26 24.42 -18.36
CA PHE A 384 5.08 23.22 -18.19
C PHE A 384 5.81 22.88 -19.47
N ARG A 385 6.99 22.30 -19.32
CA ARG A 385 7.77 21.70 -20.40
C ARG A 385 8.05 20.24 -20.10
N THR A 386 8.04 19.46 -21.15
CA THR A 386 8.36 18.04 -21.12
C THR A 386 9.85 17.84 -20.85
N MET A 387 10.14 16.93 -19.93
CA MET A 387 11.48 16.65 -19.46
C MET A 387 11.89 15.22 -19.83
N THR A 388 13.16 14.88 -19.61
CA THR A 388 13.67 13.53 -19.83
C THR A 388 12.88 12.54 -18.98
N ASN A 389 12.30 11.52 -19.62
CA ASN A 389 11.53 10.50 -18.93
C ASN A 389 12.43 9.72 -17.95
N ALA A 390 12.06 9.72 -16.67
CA ALA A 390 12.83 9.09 -15.61
C ALA A 390 12.81 7.56 -15.69
N ASN A 391 11.73 6.99 -16.25
CA ASN A 391 11.43 5.57 -16.36
C ASN A 391 11.82 4.75 -15.11
N PRO A 392 11.21 5.04 -13.94
CA PRO A 392 11.55 4.37 -12.68
C PRO A 392 11.04 2.92 -12.62
N GLY A 393 10.27 2.47 -13.62
CA GLY A 393 9.67 1.13 -13.68
C GLY A 393 8.47 0.95 -12.73
N GLY A 394 7.71 -0.13 -12.94
CA GLY A 394 6.54 -0.47 -12.13
C GLY A 394 5.26 0.27 -12.48
N ASP A 395 4.20 -0.05 -11.72
CA ASP A 395 2.87 0.53 -11.85
C ASP A 395 2.83 1.92 -11.20
N THR A 396 2.58 2.98 -11.96
CA THR A 396 2.52 4.35 -11.41
C THR A 396 1.40 4.54 -10.39
N VAL A 397 0.29 3.81 -10.49
CA VAL A 397 -0.77 3.86 -9.47
C VAL A 397 -0.28 3.44 -8.07
N TRP A 398 0.79 2.63 -8.02
CA TRP A 398 1.39 2.09 -6.82
C TRP A 398 2.41 3.06 -6.21
N THR A 399 3.28 3.64 -7.04
CA THR A 399 4.49 4.36 -6.60
C THR A 399 4.53 5.83 -6.97
N SER A 400 3.48 6.42 -7.58
CA SER A 400 3.51 7.81 -8.08
C SER A 400 3.76 8.85 -6.97
N LYS A 401 5.04 9.16 -6.75
CA LYS A 401 5.52 10.22 -5.88
C LYS A 401 6.75 10.88 -6.49
N THR A 402 6.90 12.16 -6.21
CA THR A 402 8.06 12.96 -6.57
C THR A 402 8.42 13.79 -5.36
N TRP A 403 9.70 13.79 -5.00
CA TRP A 403 10.22 14.50 -3.83
C TRP A 403 11.35 15.40 -4.26
N VAL A 404 11.35 16.65 -3.78
CA VAL A 404 12.37 17.64 -4.12
C VAL A 404 13.14 17.98 -2.86
N ASP A 405 14.47 18.06 -2.98
CA ASP A 405 15.34 18.47 -1.89
C ASP A 405 14.89 19.85 -1.36
N PRO A 406 14.67 20.00 -0.03
CA PRO A 406 14.28 21.28 0.55
C PRO A 406 15.27 22.43 0.32
N ALA A 407 16.53 22.14 0.00
CA ALA A 407 17.59 23.11 -0.19
C ALA A 407 18.00 23.34 -1.66
N ASP A 408 17.58 22.48 -2.58
CA ASP A 408 17.97 22.54 -3.99
C ASP A 408 16.79 22.18 -4.92
N PRO A 409 16.24 23.14 -5.67
CA PRO A 409 15.07 22.89 -6.51
C PRO A 409 15.38 22.00 -7.72
N ASP A 410 16.66 21.79 -8.08
CA ASP A 410 17.10 20.92 -9.16
C ASP A 410 17.44 19.50 -8.69
N ARG A 411 17.50 19.26 -7.39
CA ARG A 411 17.71 17.91 -6.84
C ARG A 411 16.38 17.28 -6.45
N LEU A 412 16.05 16.17 -7.09
CA LEU A 412 14.77 15.49 -6.88
C LEU A 412 14.85 13.99 -7.08
N PHE A 413 13.89 13.31 -6.48
CA PHE A 413 13.72 11.88 -6.50
C PHE A 413 12.34 11.53 -7.08
N ILE A 414 12.30 10.51 -7.93
CA ILE A 414 11.05 9.93 -8.46
C ILE A 414 10.97 8.48 -8.02
N ALA A 415 9.83 8.12 -7.46
CA ALA A 415 9.51 6.76 -7.07
C ALA A 415 9.07 5.88 -8.25
N GLY A 416 9.30 4.59 -8.08
CA GLY A 416 8.93 3.47 -8.96
C GLY A 416 9.46 2.18 -8.36
N VAL A 417 9.65 1.16 -9.19
CA VAL A 417 10.41 -0.04 -8.78
C VAL A 417 11.86 0.36 -8.43
N SER A 418 12.43 1.31 -9.17
CA SER A 418 13.71 1.95 -8.87
C SER A 418 13.50 3.39 -8.40
N LEU A 419 14.21 3.80 -7.35
CA LEU A 419 14.32 5.20 -6.97
C LEU A 419 15.26 5.92 -7.93
N ARG A 420 14.75 6.94 -8.61
CA ARG A 420 15.50 7.72 -9.61
C ARG A 420 15.88 9.07 -9.03
N LEU A 421 17.17 9.42 -9.06
CA LEU A 421 17.70 10.70 -8.63
C LEU A 421 18.09 11.56 -9.83
N SER A 422 17.69 12.83 -9.80
CA SER A 422 18.21 13.88 -10.67
C SER A 422 18.87 14.99 -9.84
N GLN A 423 19.92 15.60 -10.40
CA GLN A 423 20.65 16.74 -9.82
C GLN A 423 20.58 17.99 -10.72
N ASN A 424 19.70 17.97 -11.72
CA ASN A 424 19.62 19.02 -12.75
C ASN A 424 18.16 19.22 -13.22
N GLY A 425 17.23 19.12 -12.27
CA GLY A 425 15.81 19.35 -12.46
C GLY A 425 15.15 18.37 -13.42
N GLY A 426 15.63 17.13 -13.45
CA GLY A 426 15.11 16.03 -14.26
C GLY A 426 15.59 16.01 -15.70
N SER A 427 16.70 16.69 -16.00
CA SER A 427 17.33 16.64 -17.33
C SER A 427 18.06 15.30 -17.53
N THR A 428 18.68 14.76 -16.47
CA THR A 428 19.27 13.41 -16.44
C THR A 428 18.91 12.69 -15.14
N TRP A 429 18.98 11.36 -15.18
CA TRP A 429 18.53 10.48 -14.10
C TRP A 429 19.53 9.35 -13.83
N ALA A 430 19.78 9.06 -12.55
CA ALA A 430 20.56 7.93 -12.08
C ALA A 430 19.72 7.04 -11.13
N ASN A 431 20.04 5.75 -11.08
CA ASN A 431 19.46 4.85 -10.06
C ASN A 431 20.12 5.10 -8.71
N VAL A 432 19.31 5.07 -7.66
CA VAL A 432 19.78 5.01 -6.28
C VAL A 432 19.83 3.55 -5.85
N GLY A 433 21.00 3.07 -5.44
CA GLY A 433 21.20 1.67 -5.00
C GLY A 433 21.25 1.52 -3.48
N ASN A 434 21.40 0.25 -3.03
CA ASN A 434 21.38 -0.18 -1.62
C ASN A 434 20.05 0.08 -0.89
N LEU A 435 18.95 -0.07 -1.63
CA LEU A 435 17.58 -0.02 -1.13
C LEU A 435 16.82 -1.22 -1.70
N HIS A 436 15.75 -1.64 -1.02
CA HIS A 436 14.74 -2.50 -1.64
C HIS A 436 13.97 -1.73 -2.74
N ALA A 437 13.29 -2.45 -3.62
CA ALA A 437 12.45 -1.88 -4.67
C ALA A 437 11.09 -1.37 -4.13
N ASP A 438 10.33 -0.72 -5.02
CA ASP A 438 8.96 -0.22 -4.80
C ASP A 438 8.90 0.88 -3.73
N HIS A 439 9.27 2.08 -4.16
CA HIS A 439 9.42 3.25 -3.30
C HIS A 439 8.10 4.02 -3.13
N HIS A 440 7.76 4.41 -1.90
CA HIS A 440 6.45 4.97 -1.56
C HIS A 440 6.52 6.23 -0.71
N ALA A 441 7.56 6.38 0.09
CA ALA A 441 7.71 7.50 1.02
C ALA A 441 9.15 8.03 1.02
N MET A 442 9.30 9.34 1.15
CA MET A 442 10.59 9.97 1.38
C MET A 442 10.37 11.30 2.09
N ALA A 443 11.27 11.63 3.01
CA ALA A 443 11.26 12.90 3.73
C ALA A 443 12.68 13.31 4.14
N TRP A 444 12.87 14.60 4.37
CA TRP A 444 14.09 15.14 4.97
C TRP A 444 13.85 15.53 6.41
N ASP A 445 14.83 15.30 7.28
CA ASP A 445 14.79 15.82 8.64
C ASP A 445 14.94 17.36 8.58
N PRO A 446 13.92 18.14 9.00
CA PRO A 446 13.97 19.59 8.95
C PRO A 446 14.98 20.19 9.95
N THR A 447 15.45 19.40 10.91
CA THR A 447 16.36 19.84 11.97
C THR A 447 17.81 19.44 11.72
N THR A 448 18.06 18.49 10.82
CA THR A 448 19.39 17.93 10.55
C THR A 448 19.70 17.95 9.05
N PRO A 449 20.61 18.84 8.58
CA PRO A 449 20.97 18.93 7.17
C PRO A 449 21.44 17.59 6.59
N ASN A 450 21.08 17.32 5.33
CA ASN A 450 21.39 16.09 4.58
C ASN A 450 20.84 14.79 5.17
N ARG A 451 20.10 14.83 6.28
CA ARG A 451 19.42 13.64 6.75
C ARG A 451 18.13 13.44 5.96
N ALA A 452 18.05 12.28 5.32
CA ALA A 452 16.90 11.87 4.54
C ALA A 452 16.43 10.49 5.01
N TYR A 453 15.14 10.25 4.84
CA TYR A 453 14.46 9.01 5.14
C TYR A 453 13.74 8.52 3.90
N GLU A 454 13.66 7.21 3.74
CA GLU A 454 13.01 6.57 2.61
C GLU A 454 12.26 5.33 3.06
N GLY A 455 11.09 5.11 2.46
CA GLY A 455 10.18 4.03 2.79
C GLY A 455 9.70 3.33 1.53
N ASN A 456 9.84 2.01 1.52
CA ASN A 456 9.55 1.15 0.39
C ASN A 456 8.94 -0.18 0.87
N ASP A 457 8.70 -1.13 -0.05
CA ASP A 457 8.14 -2.45 0.28
C ASP A 457 9.04 -3.31 1.19
N GLY A 458 10.34 -3.00 1.23
CA GLY A 458 11.33 -3.65 2.10
C GLY A 458 11.51 -2.99 3.46
N GLY A 459 10.81 -1.88 3.75
CA GLY A 459 10.84 -1.22 5.06
C GLY A 459 11.33 0.22 5.01
N PHE A 460 11.99 0.64 6.09
CA PHE A 460 12.40 2.02 6.33
C PHE A 460 13.93 2.15 6.33
N TYR A 461 14.42 3.19 5.65
CA TYR A 461 15.82 3.50 5.48
C TYR A 461 16.12 4.95 5.86
N TRP A 462 17.33 5.21 6.34
CA TRP A 462 17.84 6.55 6.61
C TRP A 462 19.21 6.77 5.94
N SER A 463 19.52 8.03 5.67
CA SER A 463 20.76 8.48 5.03
C SER A 463 21.23 9.78 5.65
N THR A 464 22.55 9.96 5.77
CA THR A 464 23.20 11.25 6.10
C THR A 464 23.83 11.91 4.87
N GLY A 465 23.70 11.29 3.70
CA GLY A 465 24.26 11.73 2.42
C GLY A 465 23.21 12.38 1.52
N ASN A 466 22.14 12.90 2.10
CA ASN A 466 21.03 13.54 1.37
C ASN A 466 20.37 12.58 0.35
N GLY A 467 20.28 11.30 0.72
CA GLY A 467 19.72 10.26 -0.14
C GLY A 467 20.55 9.88 -1.37
N ALA A 468 21.84 10.24 -1.41
CA ALA A 468 22.72 9.79 -2.47
C ALA A 468 22.87 8.25 -2.51
N SER A 469 23.12 7.70 -3.70
CA SER A 469 23.33 6.26 -3.86
C SER A 469 24.44 5.73 -2.94
N GLY A 470 24.18 4.58 -2.30
CA GLY A 470 25.13 3.95 -1.38
C GLY A 470 25.20 4.56 0.02
N THR A 471 24.39 5.57 0.33
CA THR A 471 24.37 6.22 1.66
C THR A 471 23.22 5.77 2.56
N TRP A 472 22.37 4.87 2.06
CA TRP A 472 21.20 4.37 2.76
C TRP A 472 21.53 3.23 3.71
N THR A 473 20.94 3.28 4.89
CA THR A 473 21.03 2.24 5.93
C THR A 473 19.61 1.86 6.35
N GLU A 474 19.31 0.56 6.36
CA GLU A 474 18.04 0.04 6.85
C GLU A 474 17.93 0.21 8.37
N ALA A 475 16.77 0.61 8.86
CA ALA A 475 16.52 0.74 10.30
C ALA A 475 16.43 -0.63 10.99
N LEU A 476 16.97 -0.73 12.20
CA LEU A 476 16.81 -1.93 13.02
C LEU A 476 15.44 -1.91 13.69
N GLY A 477 14.78 -3.06 13.72
CA GLY A 477 13.45 -3.19 14.33
C GLY A 477 12.34 -2.46 13.58
N ALA A 478 12.58 -2.08 12.31
CA ALA A 478 11.55 -1.55 11.43
C ALA A 478 10.33 -2.49 11.35
N PRO A 479 9.12 -1.95 11.08
CA PRO A 479 7.90 -2.74 10.93
C PRO A 479 8.11 -3.90 9.96
N ARG A 480 7.74 -5.11 10.41
CA ARG A 480 7.79 -6.34 9.61
C ARG A 480 6.37 -6.79 9.37
N THR A 481 5.95 -6.86 8.12
CA THR A 481 4.57 -7.24 7.77
C THR A 481 4.60 -8.58 7.07
N THR A 482 4.20 -9.63 7.76
CA THR A 482 3.91 -10.93 7.13
C THR A 482 2.45 -11.28 7.37
N ALA A 483 1.70 -11.51 6.30
CA ALA A 483 0.35 -12.03 6.40
C ALA A 483 0.41 -13.57 6.41
N ALA A 484 0.10 -14.20 7.55
CA ALA A 484 -0.01 -15.64 7.65
C ALA A 484 -1.48 -16.07 7.53
N SER A 485 -1.80 -16.99 6.62
CA SER A 485 -3.08 -17.70 6.63
C SER A 485 -2.95 -18.95 7.50
N ALA A 486 -3.82 -19.09 8.49
CA ALA A 486 -3.92 -20.31 9.31
C ALA A 486 -5.15 -21.11 8.87
N ARG A 487 -4.95 -22.33 8.37
CA ARG A 487 -6.04 -23.29 8.13
C ARG A 487 -6.13 -24.19 9.37
N GLY A 488 -7.23 -24.09 10.13
CA GLY A 488 -7.50 -25.00 11.23
C GLY A 488 -7.97 -26.35 10.69
N THR A 489 -7.18 -27.40 10.83
CA THR A 489 -7.64 -28.78 10.63
C THR A 489 -8.18 -29.33 11.95
N ARG A 490 -9.29 -30.09 11.92
CA ARG A 490 -9.78 -30.83 13.09
C ARG A 490 -8.70 -31.81 13.55
N PRO A 491 -8.50 -32.00 14.87
CA PRO A 491 -7.38 -32.79 15.37
C PRO A 491 -7.61 -34.28 15.10
N ALA A 492 -6.97 -34.81 14.07
CA ALA A 492 -6.64 -36.23 13.98
C ALA A 492 -5.19 -36.41 14.44
N SER A 493 -5.01 -36.69 15.74
CA SER A 493 -3.82 -37.28 16.37
C SER A 493 -2.40 -36.84 15.94
N SER A 494 -2.18 -35.60 15.51
CA SER A 494 -0.85 -34.97 15.47
C SER A 494 -0.96 -33.44 15.36
N PRO A 495 -0.40 -32.64 16.29
CA PRO A 495 -0.54 -31.18 16.24
C PRO A 495 0.58 -30.56 15.38
N GLY A 496 0.24 -30.21 14.15
CA GLY A 496 1.09 -29.37 13.30
C GLY A 496 0.23 -28.59 12.32
N THR A 497 0.12 -27.28 12.51
CA THR A 497 -0.47 -26.34 11.54
C THR A 497 0.64 -25.57 10.84
N GLY A 498 0.71 -25.64 9.50
CA GLY A 498 1.63 -24.87 8.68
C GLY A 498 0.86 -23.92 7.74
N GLY A 499 1.36 -22.69 7.57
CA GLY A 499 0.84 -21.69 6.62
C GLY A 499 1.92 -21.21 5.65
N ARG A 500 1.54 -20.77 4.44
CA ARG A 500 2.44 -20.15 3.43
C ARG A 500 2.13 -18.66 3.28
N THR A 501 3.16 -17.85 3.08
CA THR A 501 3.12 -16.39 2.85
C THR A 501 3.53 -16.05 1.41
N ALA A 502 3.15 -14.87 0.91
CA ALA A 502 3.86 -14.26 -0.22
C ALA A 502 5.28 -13.87 0.26
N ASP A 503 6.29 -14.22 -0.54
CA ASP A 503 7.74 -14.00 -0.29
C ASP A 503 8.42 -14.75 0.87
N ALA A 504 7.85 -15.90 1.28
CA ALA A 504 8.51 -17.14 1.78
C ALA A 504 8.24 -17.62 3.23
N ALA A 505 8.23 -18.96 3.30
CA ALA A 505 8.44 -19.95 4.37
C ALA A 505 7.54 -20.03 5.62
N THR A 506 7.32 -21.29 6.01
CA THR A 506 6.27 -21.85 6.87
C THR A 506 6.43 -21.56 8.37
N VAL A 507 5.32 -21.29 9.05
CA VAL A 507 5.22 -21.32 10.53
C VAL A 507 5.25 -22.78 11.03
N SER A 508 6.06 -23.10 12.05
CA SER A 508 6.12 -24.41 12.69
C SER A 508 6.16 -24.28 14.22
N THR A 509 5.42 -25.13 14.92
CA THR A 509 5.49 -25.32 16.38
C THR A 509 6.48 -26.45 16.71
N ARG A 510 7.38 -26.23 17.68
CA ARG A 510 8.26 -27.29 18.21
C ARG A 510 7.48 -28.21 19.16
N SER A 511 7.26 -29.46 18.76
CA SER A 511 7.45 -30.60 19.66
C SER A 511 8.61 -31.43 19.12
N SER A 512 9.57 -31.75 19.99
CA SER A 512 10.88 -32.28 19.64
C SER A 512 10.85 -33.53 18.73
N THR A 513 11.34 -33.42 17.49
CA THR A 513 12.03 -34.54 16.82
C THR A 513 12.95 -33.99 15.73
N ARG A 514 14.18 -34.54 15.62
CA ARG A 514 15.18 -34.22 14.60
C ARG A 514 14.61 -34.42 13.19
N VAL A 515 14.84 -33.47 12.29
CA VAL A 515 14.75 -33.68 10.85
C VAL A 515 16.10 -33.33 10.23
N THR A 516 16.70 -34.32 9.58
CA THR A 516 17.95 -34.23 8.83
C THR A 516 17.70 -33.50 7.52
N THR A 517 18.49 -32.47 7.20
CA THR A 517 18.42 -31.75 5.92
C THR A 517 19.19 -32.54 4.84
N THR A 518 18.50 -33.00 3.80
CA THR A 518 19.15 -33.40 2.53
C THR A 518 19.15 -32.20 1.59
N SER A 519 20.32 -31.61 1.39
CA SER A 519 20.54 -30.51 0.44
C SER A 519 20.66 -31.05 -0.99
N CYS A 520 19.77 -30.62 -1.89
CA CYS A 520 19.97 -30.82 -3.32
C CYS A 520 20.81 -29.67 -3.89
N THR A 521 22.13 -29.80 -3.83
CA THR A 521 23.07 -28.89 -4.50
C THR A 521 23.24 -29.31 -5.96
N ARG A 522 22.84 -28.45 -6.90
CA ARG A 522 23.18 -28.58 -8.33
C ARG A 522 24.62 -28.08 -8.53
N ALA A 523 25.57 -29.00 -8.68
CA ALA A 523 26.97 -28.70 -8.99
C ALA A 523 27.18 -28.50 -10.51
N PRO A 524 28.19 -27.71 -10.94
CA PRO A 524 28.41 -27.38 -12.34
C PRO A 524 29.05 -28.53 -13.13
N SER A 525 28.68 -28.66 -14.41
CA SER A 525 29.21 -29.65 -15.34
C SER A 525 30.67 -29.36 -15.71
N SER A 526 31.60 -30.24 -15.33
CA SER A 526 32.93 -30.31 -15.91
C SER A 526 32.99 -31.45 -16.93
N ALA A 527 33.26 -31.09 -18.19
CA ALA A 527 33.57 -32.02 -19.26
C ALA A 527 35.00 -32.56 -19.11
N THR A 528 35.17 -33.87 -19.21
CA THR A 528 36.41 -34.47 -19.73
C THR A 528 36.11 -35.84 -20.35
N ALA A 529 36.53 -35.95 -21.61
CA ALA A 529 36.50 -37.15 -22.43
C ALA A 529 37.50 -38.22 -21.95
N ARG A 530 37.18 -39.51 -22.20
CA ARG A 530 38.07 -40.48 -22.85
C ARG A 530 37.39 -41.81 -23.17
N ALA A 531 37.54 -42.20 -24.44
CA ALA A 531 37.69 -43.54 -25.06
C ALA A 531 36.75 -44.68 -24.59
N ARG A 532 36.04 -45.37 -25.48
CA ARG A 532 36.40 -45.85 -26.83
C ARG A 532 35.23 -45.77 -27.80
#